data_AF-A0A2T0L9W2-F1
#
_entry.id   AF-A0A2T0L9W2-F1
#
_cell.length_a   1.000
_cell.length_b   1.000
_cell.length_c   1.000
_cell.angle_alpha   90.00
_cell.angle_beta   90.00
_cell.angle_gamma   90.00
#
_symmetry.space_group_name_H-M   'P 1'
#
loop_
_entity.id
_entity.type
_entity.pdbx_description
1 polymer ?
#
loop_
_entity_poly.entity_id
_entity_poly.type
_entity_poly.pdbx_seq_one_letter_code
_entity_poly.pdbx_strand_id
1 'polypeptide(L)'
;MIVRILQGLGTGIVVGLFFGLLLGFFNLGVGFITIGFLILITYLPTGYVAARKNEHPFLSAGIASFLLVLINQIFSMVFYGGFHPGVFVLGLVVGLILSLVGAAIAYASGRSNTAKASWE
;
A
#
# COMPACT_ATOMS: atom_id res chain seq x y z
N MET A 1 -5.69 11.95 11.75
CA MET A 1 -4.81 11.68 10.60
C MET A 1 -3.71 10.65 10.89
N ILE A 2 -2.81 10.87 11.86
CA ILE A 2 -1.66 9.97 12.15
C ILE A 2 -2.06 8.51 12.38
N VAL A 3 -3.09 8.25 13.20
CA VAL A 3 -3.57 6.89 13.47
C VAL A 3 -3.96 6.14 12.20
N ARG A 4 -4.54 6.83 11.21
CA ARG A 4 -4.93 6.23 9.93
C ARG A 4 -3.73 5.91 9.05
N ILE A 5 -2.73 6.79 9.04
CA ILE A 5 -1.46 6.56 8.35
C ILE A 5 -0.80 5.30 8.94
N LEU A 6 -0.74 5.19 10.27
CA LEU A 6 -0.20 4.01 10.96
C LEU A 6 -1.01 2.73 10.66
N GLN A 7 -2.33 2.82 10.61
CA GLN A 7 -3.19 1.67 10.24
C GLN A 7 -2.97 1.23 8.79
N GLY A 8 -2.88 2.17 7.85
CA GLY A 8 -2.58 1.88 6.45
C GLY A 8 -1.21 1.23 6.30
N LEU A 9 -0.18 1.81 6.93
CA LEU A 9 1.17 1.30 6.91
C LEU A 9 1.26 -0.11 7.53
N GLY A 10 0.63 -0.32 8.68
CA GLY A 10 0.56 -1.64 9.32
C GLY A 10 -0.16 -2.66 8.45
N THR A 11 -1.24 -2.27 7.76
CA THR A 11 -1.93 -3.14 6.80
C THR A 11 -1.01 -3.55 5.66
N GLY A 12 -0.29 -2.60 5.06
CA GLY A 12 0.66 -2.87 3.99
C GLY A 12 1.75 -3.85 4.40
N ILE A 13 2.35 -3.65 5.57
CA ILE A 13 3.39 -4.55 6.10
C ILE A 13 2.83 -5.97 6.32
N VAL A 14 1.68 -6.09 6.99
CA VAL A 14 1.10 -7.40 7.30
C VAL A 14 0.71 -8.14 6.02
N VAL A 15 0.04 -7.47 5.08
CA VAL A 15 -0.37 -8.08 3.80
C VAL A 15 0.85 -8.46 2.97
N GLY A 16 1.83 -7.56 2.85
CA GLY A 16 3.05 -7.82 2.09
C GLY A 16 3.85 -9.01 2.65
N LEU A 17 4.02 -9.08 3.98
CA LEU A 17 4.71 -10.19 4.63
C LEU A 17 3.93 -11.50 4.50
N PHE A 18 2.62 -11.48 4.74
CA PHE A 18 1.78 -12.67 4.67
C PHE A 18 1.83 -13.29 3.27
N PHE A 19 1.59 -12.50 2.23
CA PHE A 19 1.62 -13.01 0.86
C PHE A 19 3.04 -13.30 0.37
N GLY A 20 4.05 -12.54 0.80
CA GLY A 20 5.45 -12.85 0.52
C GLY A 20 5.87 -14.22 1.06
N LEU A 21 5.51 -14.53 2.31
CA LEU A 21 5.74 -15.84 2.92
C LEU A 21 4.95 -16.94 2.21
N LEU A 22 3.69 -16.68 1.86
CA LEU A 22 2.83 -17.63 1.19
C LEU A 22 3.41 -18.01 -0.20
N LEU A 23 3.85 -17.02 -0.97
CA LEU A 23 4.51 -17.26 -2.26
C LEU A 23 5.81 -18.03 -2.12
N GLY A 24 6.61 -17.72 -1.10
CA GLY A 24 7.82 -18.47 -0.75
C GLY A 24 7.51 -19.93 -0.40
N PHE A 25 6.44 -20.19 0.35
CA PHE A 25 6.03 -21.54 0.75
C PHE A 25 5.60 -22.41 -0.44
N PHE A 26 4.86 -21.84 -1.40
CA PHE A 26 4.43 -22.56 -2.60
C PHE A 26 5.51 -22.65 -3.68
N ASN A 27 6.72 -22.14 -3.43
CA ASN A 27 7.79 -22.01 -4.41
C ASN A 27 7.31 -21.35 -5.72
N LEU A 28 6.34 -20.44 -5.60
CA LEU A 28 5.85 -19.63 -6.71
C LEU A 28 6.96 -18.63 -7.00
N GLY A 29 7.71 -18.89 -8.07
CA GLY A 29 8.93 -18.16 -8.41
C GLY A 29 8.76 -16.63 -8.41
N VAL A 30 9.88 -15.94 -8.22
CA VAL A 30 9.97 -14.48 -8.18
C VAL A 30 9.92 -13.90 -9.60
N GLY A 31 8.84 -14.18 -10.32
CA GLY A 31 8.58 -13.63 -11.65
C GLY A 31 8.04 -12.20 -11.60
N PHE A 32 8.10 -11.50 -12.73
CA PHE A 32 7.53 -10.15 -12.87
C PHE A 32 6.04 -10.08 -12.49
N ILE A 33 5.27 -11.14 -12.78
CA ILE A 33 3.85 -11.25 -12.40
C ILE A 33 3.69 -11.29 -10.88
N THR A 34 4.50 -12.11 -10.21
CA THR A 34 4.49 -12.26 -8.74
C THR A 34 4.85 -10.94 -8.04
N ILE A 35 5.87 -10.25 -8.55
CA ILE A 35 6.31 -8.94 -8.04
C ILE A 35 5.20 -7.90 -8.25
N GLY A 36 4.62 -7.83 -9.45
CA GLY A 36 3.53 -6.92 -9.77
C GLY A 36 2.30 -7.16 -8.89
N PHE A 37 1.95 -8.43 -8.67
CA PHE A 37 0.87 -8.83 -7.77
C PHE A 37 1.16 -8.39 -6.34
N LEU A 38 2.35 -8.69 -5.80
CA LEU A 38 2.77 -8.29 -4.45
C LEU A 38 2.70 -6.78 -4.24
N ILE A 39 3.17 -6.00 -5.21
CA ILE A 39 3.10 -4.54 -5.17
C ILE A 39 1.62 -4.11 -5.12
N LEU A 40 0.77 -4.66 -5.98
CA LEU A 40 -0.66 -4.33 -6.01
C LEU A 40 -1.34 -4.61 -4.67
N ILE A 41 -1.20 -5.82 -4.13
CA ILE A 41 -1.85 -6.21 -2.88
C ILE A 41 -1.26 -5.52 -1.64
N THR A 42 -0.06 -4.95 -1.73
CA THR A 42 0.58 -4.26 -0.61
C THR A 42 0.18 -2.78 -0.58
N TYR A 43 0.30 -2.08 -1.70
CA TYR A 43 0.12 -0.62 -1.73
C TYR A 43 -1.35 -0.21 -1.88
N LEU A 44 -2.17 -0.98 -2.58
CA LEU A 44 -3.58 -0.63 -2.78
C LEU A 44 -4.38 -0.70 -1.46
N PRO A 45 -4.28 -1.76 -0.63
CA PRO A 45 -4.94 -1.79 0.68
C PRO A 45 -4.38 -0.75 1.65
N THR A 46 -3.07 -0.47 1.57
CA THR A 46 -2.43 0.59 2.37
C THR A 46 -3.10 1.94 2.14
N GLY A 47 -3.26 2.33 0.88
CA GLY A 47 -3.93 3.57 0.50
C GLY A 47 -5.40 3.59 0.87
N TYR A 48 -6.11 2.48 0.66
CA TYR A 48 -7.52 2.34 1.02
C TYR A 48 -7.75 2.55 2.53
N VAL A 49 -6.97 1.87 3.37
CA VAL A 49 -7.12 1.96 4.84
C VAL A 49 -6.68 3.32 5.36
N ALA A 50 -5.59 3.88 4.84
CA ALA A 50 -5.10 5.21 5.26
C ALA A 50 -6.08 6.34 4.92
N ALA A 51 -6.77 6.23 3.78
CA ALA A 51 -7.72 7.23 3.30
C ALA A 51 -9.11 7.10 3.91
N ARG A 52 -9.48 5.94 4.46
CA ARG A 52 -10.84 5.67 4.93
C ARG A 52 -11.18 6.54 6.15
N LYS A 53 -12.31 7.25 6.07
CA LYS A 53 -12.82 8.14 7.14
C LYS A 53 -11.76 9.16 7.59
N ASN A 54 -11.12 9.82 6.62
CA ASN A 54 -10.09 10.82 6.85
C ASN A 54 -10.44 12.10 6.07
N GLU A 55 -10.13 13.27 6.62
CA GLU A 55 -10.45 14.57 6.01
C GLU A 55 -9.58 14.85 4.77
N HIS A 56 -8.34 14.35 4.78
CA HIS A 56 -7.40 14.45 3.67
C HIS A 56 -6.98 13.06 3.16
N PRO A 57 -7.88 12.36 2.44
CA PRO A 57 -7.70 10.96 2.07
C PRO A 57 -6.43 10.74 1.23
N PHE A 58 -6.22 11.55 0.18
CA PHE A 58 -5.08 11.42 -0.72
C PHE A 58 -3.75 11.76 -0.05
N LEU A 59 -3.72 12.77 0.82
CA LEU A 59 -2.50 13.13 1.56
C LEU A 59 -2.09 12.01 2.51
N SER A 60 -3.06 11.46 3.24
CA SER A 60 -2.79 10.35 4.18
C SER A 60 -2.31 9.07 3.48
N ALA A 61 -2.90 8.73 2.33
CA ALA A 61 -2.49 7.60 1.51
C ALA A 61 -1.10 7.82 0.89
N GLY A 62 -0.80 9.03 0.44
CA GLY A 62 0.52 9.42 -0.07
C GLY A 62 1.62 9.26 0.98
N ILE A 63 1.40 9.81 2.18
CA ILE A 63 2.36 9.70 3.29
C ILE A 63 2.54 8.23 3.71
N ALA A 64 1.44 7.47 3.86
CA ALA A 64 1.51 6.05 4.23
C ALA A 64 2.31 5.23 3.21
N SER A 65 2.07 5.45 1.91
CA SER A 65 2.80 4.78 0.84
C SER A 65 4.26 5.17 0.79
N PHE A 66 4.57 6.44 0.96
CA PHE A 66 5.96 6.93 0.98
C PHE A 66 6.76 6.25 2.10
N LEU A 67 6.19 6.20 3.31
CA LEU A 67 6.79 5.51 4.44
C LEU A 67 6.94 4.00 4.19
N LEU A 68 5.94 3.37 3.58
CA LEU A 68 5.99 1.94 3.27
C LEU A 68 7.09 1.61 2.24
N VAL A 69 7.30 2.46 1.23
CA VAL A 69 8.41 2.32 0.27
C VAL A 69 9.75 2.42 0.99
N LEU A 70 9.91 3.38 1.91
CA LEU A 70 11.14 3.50 2.70
C LEU A 70 11.40 2.24 3.54
N ILE A 71 10.37 1.71 4.20
CA ILE A 71 10.49 0.47 4.98
C ILE A 71 10.89 -0.69 4.07
N ASN A 72 10.20 -0.88 2.95
CA ASN A 72 10.53 -1.94 1.98
C ASN A 72 11.95 -1.82 1.45
N GLN A 73 12.44 -0.59 1.24
CA GLN A 73 13.80 -0.36 0.79
C GLN A 73 14.83 -0.68 1.87
N ILE A 74 14.58 -0.30 3.13
CA ILE A 74 15.44 -0.65 4.28
C ILE A 74 15.51 -2.16 4.43
N PHE A 75 14.36 -2.86 4.39
CA PHE A 75 14.32 -4.32 4.40
C PHE A 75 15.13 -4.90 3.24
N SER A 76 14.95 -4.36 2.02
CA SER A 76 15.68 -4.85 0.86
C SER A 76 17.20 -4.67 1.01
N MET A 77 17.67 -3.56 1.58
CA MET A 77 19.09 -3.37 1.87
C MET A 77 19.61 -4.37 2.92
N VAL A 78 18.85 -4.58 4.00
CA VAL A 78 19.24 -5.48 5.10
C VAL A 78 19.31 -6.94 4.66
N PHE A 79 18.34 -7.39 3.85
CA PHE A 79 18.23 -8.81 3.46
C PHE A 79 18.95 -9.15 2.15
N TYR A 80 19.00 -8.23 1.18
CA TYR A 80 19.59 -8.46 -0.15
C TYR A 80 20.88 -7.68 -0.41
N GLY A 81 21.36 -6.91 0.57
CA GLY A 81 22.72 -6.36 0.57
C GLY A 81 22.99 -5.21 -0.41
N GLY A 82 21.95 -4.53 -0.92
CA GLY A 82 22.14 -3.46 -1.90
C GLY A 82 21.02 -2.41 -1.93
N PHE A 83 21.42 -1.16 -2.15
CA PHE A 83 20.50 -0.11 -2.58
C PHE A 83 20.49 -0.03 -4.11
N HIS A 84 19.31 -0.13 -4.69
CA HIS A 84 19.11 0.03 -6.13
C HIS A 84 18.27 1.29 -6.40
N PRO A 85 18.90 2.43 -6.75
CA PRO A 85 18.20 3.70 -6.93
C PRO A 85 17.05 3.62 -7.95
N GLY A 86 17.24 2.88 -9.04
CA GLY A 86 16.21 2.69 -10.07
C GLY A 86 14.99 1.91 -9.56
N VAL A 87 15.21 0.88 -8.75
CA VAL A 87 14.13 0.09 -8.13
C VAL A 87 13.40 0.92 -7.08
N PHE A 88 14.12 1.77 -6.34
CA PHE A 88 13.54 2.70 -5.39
C PHE A 88 12.59 3.70 -6.06
N VAL A 89 13.04 4.38 -7.12
CA VAL A 89 12.22 5.36 -7.85
C VAL A 89 10.99 4.69 -8.45
N LEU A 90 11.16 3.51 -9.06
CA LEU A 90 10.04 2.76 -9.63
C LEU A 90 9.05 2.32 -8.54
N GLY A 91 9.55 1.79 -7.42
CA GLY A 91 8.74 1.42 -6.26
C GLY A 91 7.98 2.61 -5.66
N LEU A 92 8.60 3.79 -5.63
CA LEU A 92 7.99 5.02 -5.16
C LEU A 92 6.86 5.49 -6.08
N VAL A 93 7.11 5.56 -7.39
CA VAL A 93 6.09 5.99 -8.37
C VAL A 93 4.93 5.01 -8.39
N VAL A 94 5.20 3.72 -8.52
CA VAL A 94 4.15 2.69 -8.61
C VAL A 94 3.39 2.56 -7.29
N GLY A 95 4.10 2.56 -6.16
CA GLY A 95 3.49 2.49 -4.84
C GLY A 95 2.56 3.68 -4.56
N LEU A 96 3.01 4.90 -4.88
CA LEU A 96 2.19 6.11 -4.74
C LEU A 96 0.93 6.03 -5.61
N ILE A 97 1.06 5.68 -6.89
CA ILE A 97 -0.10 5.57 -7.80
C ILE A 97 -1.12 4.58 -7.23
N LEU A 98 -0.68 3.38 -6.82
CA LEU A 98 -1.58 2.35 -6.30
C LEU A 98 -2.23 2.74 -4.97
N SER A 99 -1.49 3.43 -4.10
CA SER A 99 -2.03 3.95 -2.85
C SER A 99 -3.08 5.05 -3.11
N LEU A 100 -2.84 5.93 -4.08
CA LEU A 100 -3.80 6.95 -4.49
C LEU A 100 -5.05 6.33 -5.12
N VAL A 101 -4.91 5.26 -5.90
CA VAL A 101 -6.05 4.47 -6.41
C VAL A 101 -6.83 3.85 -5.25
N GLY A 102 -6.15 3.24 -4.28
CA GLY A 102 -6.79 2.74 -3.05
C GLY A 102 -7.55 3.82 -2.29
N ALA A 103 -6.96 5.03 -2.20
CA ALA A 103 -7.59 6.19 -1.59
C ALA A 103 -8.83 6.66 -2.35
N ALA A 104 -8.78 6.67 -3.68
CA ALA A 104 -9.92 7.02 -4.53
C ALA A 104 -11.09 6.03 -4.32
N ILE A 105 -10.79 4.72 -4.24
CA ILE A 105 -11.78 3.69 -3.93
C ILE A 105 -12.39 3.91 -2.54
N ALA A 106 -11.57 4.19 -1.53
CA ALA A 106 -12.04 4.48 -0.17
C ALA A 106 -12.93 5.73 -0.12
N TYR A 107 -12.56 6.77 -0.86
CA TYR A 107 -13.33 8.01 -0.95
C TYR A 107 -14.69 7.79 -1.63
N ALA A 108 -14.72 7.10 -2.78
CA ALA A 108 -15.95 6.74 -3.48
C ALA A 108 -16.89 5.89 -2.61
N SER A 109 -16.33 4.91 -1.89
CA SER A 109 -17.07 4.03 -0.97
C SER A 109 -17.62 4.78 0.26
N GLY A 110 -16.92 5.83 0.71
CA GLY A 110 -17.38 6.69 1.80
C GLY A 110 -18.56 7.56 1.38
N ARG A 111 -18.52 8.11 0.16
CA ARG A 111 -19.57 8.98 -0.39
C ARG A 111 -20.87 8.22 -0.68
N SER A 112 -20.80 6.95 -1.08
CA SER A 112 -22.00 6.12 -1.30
C SER A 112 -22.76 5.84 -0.01
N ASN A 113 -22.08 5.79 1.15
CA ASN A 113 -22.74 5.53 2.44
C ASN A 113 -23.43 6.78 3.00
N THR A 114 -22.86 7.97 2.83
CA THR A 114 -23.54 9.23 3.20
C THR A 114 -24.74 9.49 2.30
N ALA A 115 -24.66 9.12 1.02
CA ALA A 115 -25.76 9.20 0.08
C ALA A 115 -26.83 8.12 0.29
N LYS A 116 -26.65 7.14 1.19
CA LYS A 116 -27.71 6.22 1.62
C LYS A 116 -28.36 6.70 2.91
N ALA A 117 -27.57 7.21 3.85
CA ALA A 117 -28.05 7.76 5.12
C ALA A 117 -28.89 9.05 4.98
N SER A 118 -28.89 9.73 3.83
CA SER A 118 -29.72 10.92 3.58
C SER A 118 -31.13 10.59 3.06
N TRP A 119 -31.43 9.32 2.80
CA TRP A 119 -32.73 8.85 2.29
C TRP A 119 -33.46 7.93 3.27
N GLU A 120 -32.89 7.71 4.46
CA GLU A 120 -33.53 7.05 5.60
C GLU A 120 -33.92 8.11 6.65
#